data_AF-A0A843I228-F1
#
_entry.id   AF-A0A843I228-F1
#
_cell.length_a   1.000
_cell.length_b   1.000
_cell.length_c   1.000
_cell.angle_alpha   90.00
_cell.angle_beta   90.00
_cell.angle_gamma   90.00
#
_symmetry.space_group_name_H-M   'P 1'
#
loop_
_entity.id
_entity.type
_entity.pdbx_description
1 polymer ?
#
loop_
_entity_poly.entity_id
_entity_poly.type
_entity_poly.pdbx_seq_one_letter_code
_entity_poly.pdbx_strand_id
1 'polypeptide(L)'
;MSRYRVELMETVGVPEEIEKASQIIRLVVFTEYSFDILDELSRVKDLSKSMAKVSRLVDKLVLDIDNKLQDQNVSQEDKNFLSYIKNNYFLMWNKVLSDLYNYISQHTSEKDDLILKLASLSLAPDNYSARLKSILRG
;
A
#
# COMPACT_ATOMS: atom_id res chain seq x y z
N MET A 1 4.26 -7.43 19.13
CA MET A 1 4.32 -6.10 18.46
C MET A 1 5.42 -5.29 19.14
N SER A 2 6.37 -4.73 18.39
CA SER A 2 7.50 -3.99 18.98
C SER A 2 7.05 -2.61 19.47
N ARG A 3 7.38 -2.27 20.73
CA ARG A 3 7.10 -0.97 21.38
C ARG A 3 7.54 0.25 20.55
N TYR A 4 8.56 0.10 19.72
CA TYR A 4 9.07 1.15 18.85
C TYR A 4 8.06 1.65 17.79
N ARG A 5 7.07 0.82 17.40
CA ARG A 5 6.04 1.25 16.44
C ARG A 5 4.98 2.15 17.08
N VAL A 6 4.82 2.06 18.41
CA VAL A 6 3.81 2.82 19.16
C VAL A 6 4.32 4.23 19.45
N GLU A 7 5.60 4.40 19.77
CA GLU A 7 6.18 5.72 20.13
C GLU A 7 6.29 6.70 18.94
N LEU A 8 6.41 6.20 17.70
CA LEU A 8 6.37 7.05 16.50
C LEU A 8 4.95 7.52 16.12
N MET A 9 3.91 6.85 16.62
CA MET A 9 2.51 7.20 16.34
C MET A 9 1.99 8.35 17.21
N GLU A 10 2.62 8.59 18.36
CA GLU A 10 2.15 9.61 19.34
C GLU A 10 2.68 11.02 19.07
N THR A 11 3.62 11.23 18.15
CA THR A 11 4.32 12.52 18.01
C THR A 11 3.90 13.41 16.83
N VAL A 12 3.16 12.90 15.84
CA VAL A 12 2.34 13.69 14.89
C VAL A 12 1.23 12.76 14.40
N GLY A 13 -0.03 12.96 14.82
CA GLY A 13 -1.13 12.05 14.47
C GLY A 13 -1.27 11.90 12.96
N VAL A 14 -0.91 10.73 12.43
CA VAL A 14 -1.17 10.37 11.03
C VAL A 14 -2.64 9.92 10.95
N PRO A 15 -3.46 10.50 10.06
CA PRO A 15 -4.82 10.04 9.89
C PRO A 15 -4.86 8.58 9.45
N GLU A 16 -5.80 7.81 10.01
CA GLU A 16 -5.91 6.37 9.78
C GLU A 16 -6.07 6.03 8.28
N GLU A 17 -6.77 6.87 7.53
CA GLU A 17 -6.99 6.74 6.09
C GLU A 17 -5.68 6.87 5.30
N ILE A 18 -4.83 7.81 5.70
CA ILE A 18 -3.49 8.01 5.12
C ILE A 18 -2.62 6.80 5.45
N GLU A 19 -2.66 6.32 6.70
CA GLU A 19 -1.88 5.17 7.12
C GLU A 19 -2.28 3.91 6.33
N LYS A 20 -3.56 3.57 6.30
CA LYS A 20 -4.07 2.39 5.58
C LYS A 20 -3.76 2.43 4.09
N ALA A 21 -4.00 3.57 3.44
CA ALA A 21 -3.65 3.73 2.03
C ALA A 21 -2.14 3.59 1.82
N SER A 22 -1.33 4.19 2.70
CA SER A 22 0.13 4.13 2.57
C SER A 22 0.68 2.71 2.63
N GLN A 23 0.09 1.84 3.47
CA GLN A 23 0.50 0.45 3.62
C GLN A 23 0.25 -0.35 2.33
N ILE A 24 -0.90 -0.16 1.69
CA ILE A 24 -1.23 -0.86 0.43
C ILE A 24 -0.34 -0.34 -0.70
N ILE A 25 -0.21 0.98 -0.85
CA ILE A 25 0.64 1.60 -1.88
C ILE A 25 2.08 1.11 -1.73
N ARG A 26 2.61 1.01 -0.51
CA ARG A 26 3.94 0.48 -0.24
C ARG A 26 4.10 -0.95 -0.77
N LEU A 27 3.17 -1.85 -0.42
CA LEU A 27 3.19 -3.23 -0.91
C LEU A 27 3.23 -3.27 -2.44
N VAL A 28 2.40 -2.46 -3.08
CA VAL A 28 2.29 -2.38 -4.54
C VAL A 28 3.58 -1.87 -5.18
N VAL A 29 4.04 -0.69 -4.76
CA VAL A 29 5.18 0.01 -5.36
C VAL A 29 6.47 -0.79 -5.22
N PHE A 30 6.73 -1.35 -4.03
CA PHE A 30 7.96 -2.11 -3.80
C PHE A 30 7.96 -3.47 -4.51
N THR A 31 6.79 -4.09 -4.69
CA THR A 31 6.68 -5.37 -5.41
C THR A 31 6.81 -5.17 -6.93
N GLU A 32 6.23 -4.10 -7.45
CA GLU A 32 6.17 -3.78 -8.89
C GLU A 32 7.25 -2.80 -9.36
N TYR A 33 8.11 -2.33 -8.46
CA TYR A 33 9.11 -1.28 -8.72
C TYR A 33 8.54 0.01 -9.34
N SER A 34 7.29 0.34 -9.02
CA SER A 34 6.56 1.49 -9.59
C SER A 34 6.76 2.77 -8.76
N PHE A 35 8.02 3.13 -8.50
CA PHE A 35 8.38 4.29 -7.66
C PHE A 35 8.02 5.63 -8.31
N ASP A 36 7.75 5.66 -9.62
CA ASP A 36 7.23 6.83 -10.33
C ASP A 36 5.90 7.33 -9.73
N ILE A 37 5.10 6.43 -9.14
CA ILE A 37 3.86 6.79 -8.44
C ILE A 37 4.18 7.65 -7.20
N LEU A 38 5.20 7.29 -6.42
CA LEU A 38 5.60 8.06 -5.24
C LEU A 38 6.24 9.39 -5.63
N ASP A 39 6.99 9.43 -6.73
CA ASP A 39 7.52 10.67 -7.31
C ASP A 39 6.41 11.61 -7.81
N GLU A 40 5.30 11.06 -8.32
CA GLU A 40 4.14 11.84 -8.70
C GLU A 40 3.40 12.42 -7.48
N LEU A 41 3.19 11.60 -6.46
CA LEU A 41 2.54 12.02 -5.20
C LEU A 41 3.38 13.06 -4.43
N SER A 42 4.69 12.88 -4.34
CA SER A 42 5.59 13.82 -3.63
C SER A 42 5.68 15.20 -4.29
N ARG A 43 5.30 15.31 -5.57
CA ARG A 43 5.18 16.58 -6.29
C ARG A 43 3.77 17.18 -6.21
N VAL A 44 2.91 16.59 -5.38
CA VAL A 44 1.49 16.94 -5.21
C VAL A 44 0.79 17.07 -6.56
N LYS A 45 1.09 16.13 -7.46
CA LYS A 45 0.40 16.04 -8.74
C LYS A 45 -1.00 15.45 -8.54
N ASP A 46 -1.65 15.14 -9.66
CA ASP A 46 -2.95 14.49 -9.73
C ASP A 46 -2.99 13.17 -8.92
N LEU A 47 -3.53 13.27 -7.69
CA LEU A 47 -3.78 12.14 -6.79
C LEU A 47 -4.63 11.09 -7.50
N SER A 48 -5.66 11.51 -8.23
CA SER A 48 -6.62 10.60 -8.87
C SER A 48 -5.95 9.73 -9.93
N LYS A 49 -5.11 10.35 -10.77
CA LYS A 49 -4.31 9.64 -11.75
C LYS A 49 -3.32 8.67 -11.10
N SER A 50 -2.67 9.09 -10.02
CA SER A 50 -1.71 8.26 -9.28
C SER A 50 -2.40 7.04 -8.65
N MET A 51 -3.55 7.23 -8.01
CA MET A 51 -4.34 6.13 -7.43
C MET A 51 -4.89 5.18 -8.49
N ALA A 52 -5.25 5.67 -9.68
CA ALA A 52 -5.67 4.81 -10.78
C ALA A 52 -4.55 3.86 -11.26
N LYS A 53 -3.28 4.33 -11.25
CA LYS A 53 -2.13 3.45 -11.49
C LYS A 53 -2.00 2.40 -10.39
N VAL A 54 -2.12 2.80 -9.12
CA VAL A 54 -2.09 1.87 -7.98
C VAL A 54 -3.19 0.80 -8.11
N SER A 55 -4.43 1.17 -8.41
CA SER A 55 -5.54 0.21 -8.59
C SER A 55 -5.23 -0.86 -9.63
N ARG A 56 -4.68 -0.47 -10.79
CA ARG A 56 -4.30 -1.43 -11.83
C ARG A 56 -3.22 -2.41 -11.36
N LEU A 57 -2.27 -1.94 -10.57
CA LEU A 57 -1.22 -2.78 -10.02
C LEU A 57 -1.74 -3.68 -8.89
N VAL A 58 -2.71 -3.20 -8.08
CA VAL A 58 -3.42 -4.03 -7.10
C VAL A 58 -4.12 -5.18 -7.81
N ASP A 59 -4.89 -4.90 -8.86
CA ASP A 59 -5.60 -5.94 -9.64
C ASP A 59 -4.62 -6.96 -10.23
N LYS A 60 -3.50 -6.48 -10.79
CA LYS A 60 -2.41 -7.34 -11.28
C LYS A 60 -1.86 -8.22 -10.16
N LEU A 61 -1.55 -7.65 -8.99
CA LEU A 61 -0.98 -8.39 -7.88
C LEU A 61 -1.95 -9.41 -7.28
N VAL A 62 -3.26 -9.13 -7.28
CA VAL A 62 -4.28 -10.11 -6.89
C VAL A 62 -4.23 -11.32 -7.83
N LEU A 63 -4.14 -11.08 -9.15
CA LEU A 63 -4.02 -12.16 -10.14
C LEU A 63 -2.70 -12.94 -9.98
N ASP A 64 -1.57 -12.23 -9.78
CA ASP A 64 -0.27 -12.85 -9.55
C ASP A 64 -0.30 -13.74 -8.28
N ILE A 65 -0.95 -13.27 -7.21
CA ILE A 65 -1.18 -14.05 -5.99
C ILE A 65 -2.04 -15.29 -6.27
N ASP A 66 -3.16 -15.15 -6.97
CA ASP A 66 -4.06 -16.28 -7.26
C ASP A 66 -3.37 -17.37 -8.07
N ASN A 67 -2.55 -16.99 -9.05
CA ASN A 67 -1.72 -17.92 -9.79
C ASN A 67 -0.70 -18.62 -8.88
N LYS A 68 -0.07 -17.87 -7.96
CA LYS A 68 0.96 -18.41 -7.06
C LYS A 68 0.39 -19.31 -5.97
N LEU A 69 -0.86 -19.11 -5.55
CA LEU A 69 -1.56 -19.99 -4.61
C LEU A 69 -1.84 -21.38 -5.20
N GLN A 70 -2.02 -21.46 -6.52
CA GLN A 70 -2.23 -22.71 -7.25
C GLN A 70 -0.92 -23.45 -7.56
N ASP A 71 0.23 -22.78 -7.45
CA ASP A 71 1.55 -23.38 -7.68
C ASP A 71 1.88 -24.42 -6.60
N GLN A 72 2.25 -25.64 -7.02
CA GLN A 72 2.59 -26.75 -6.12
C GLN A 72 3.98 -26.58 -5.49
N ASN A 73 4.84 -25.74 -6.07
CA ASN A 73 6.20 -25.50 -5.59
C ASN A 73 6.28 -24.43 -4.49
N VAL A 74 5.16 -23.78 -4.17
CA VAL A 74 5.09 -22.74 -3.14
C VAL A 74 4.80 -23.37 -1.78
N SER A 75 5.61 -23.02 -0.79
CA SER A 75 5.45 -23.53 0.58
C SER A 75 4.08 -23.18 1.17
N GLN A 76 3.55 -24.02 2.07
CA GLN A 76 2.28 -23.71 2.75
C GLN A 76 2.37 -22.41 3.56
N GLU A 77 3.54 -22.11 4.13
CA GLU A 77 3.78 -20.86 4.86
C GLU A 77 3.61 -19.65 3.93
N ASP A 78 4.19 -19.69 2.74
CA ASP A 78 4.07 -18.62 1.76
C ASP A 78 2.66 -18.51 1.21
N LYS A 79 1.95 -19.62 1.00
CA LYS A 79 0.53 -19.59 0.62
C LYS A 79 -0.33 -18.90 1.69
N ASN A 80 -0.05 -19.16 2.97
CA ASN A 80 -0.74 -18.51 4.08
C ASN A 80 -0.44 -17.00 4.09
N PHE A 81 0.82 -16.61 3.88
CA PHE A 81 1.21 -15.21 3.78
C PHE A 81 0.55 -14.50 2.59
N LEU A 82 0.56 -15.10 1.40
CA LEU A 82 -0.08 -14.54 0.21
C LEU A 82 -1.59 -14.35 0.42
N SER A 83 -2.25 -15.34 1.01
CA SER A 83 -3.69 -15.27 1.34
C SER A 83 -3.97 -14.15 2.35
N TYR A 84 -3.10 -13.99 3.35
CA TYR A 84 -3.19 -12.90 4.32
C TYR A 84 -3.07 -11.53 3.64
N ILE A 85 -2.07 -11.34 2.76
CA ILE A 85 -1.88 -10.08 2.04
C ILE A 85 -3.08 -9.78 1.14
N LYS A 86 -3.52 -10.75 0.33
CA LYS A 86 -4.68 -10.59 -0.54
C LYS A 86 -5.92 -10.16 0.24
N ASN A 87 -6.26 -10.88 1.31
CA ASN A 87 -7.51 -10.67 2.03
C ASN A 87 -7.51 -9.40 2.90
N ASN A 88 -6.38 -9.03 3.51
CA ASN A 88 -6.32 -7.92 4.46
C ASN A 88 -5.90 -6.58 3.82
N TYR A 89 -5.29 -6.62 2.63
CA TYR A 89 -4.80 -5.41 1.96
C TYR A 89 -5.47 -5.21 0.59
N PHE A 90 -5.23 -6.12 -0.35
CA PHE A 90 -5.63 -5.89 -1.74
C PHE A 90 -7.13 -5.94 -1.97
N LEU A 91 -7.85 -6.89 -1.35
CA LEU A 91 -9.31 -6.93 -1.44
C LEU A 91 -10.00 -5.77 -0.72
N MET A 92 -9.29 -5.09 0.19
CA MET A 92 -9.79 -3.90 0.88
C MET A 92 -9.50 -2.60 0.13
N TRP A 93 -8.75 -2.65 -0.98
CA TRP A 93 -8.26 -1.46 -1.66
C TRP A 93 -9.36 -0.47 -2.04
N ASN A 94 -10.47 -0.94 -2.62
CA ASN A 94 -11.57 -0.05 -3.03
C ASN A 94 -12.18 0.72 -1.85
N LYS A 95 -12.31 0.06 -0.69
CA LYS A 95 -12.80 0.71 0.53
C LYS A 95 -11.79 1.75 1.02
N VAL A 96 -10.51 1.36 1.14
CA VAL A 96 -9.43 2.25 1.59
C VAL A 96 -9.29 3.47 0.68
N LEU A 97 -9.39 3.28 -0.63
CA LEU A 97 -9.33 4.38 -1.61
C LEU A 97 -10.52 5.33 -1.48
N SER A 98 -11.73 4.81 -1.28
CA SER A 98 -12.91 5.64 -1.03
C SER A 98 -12.76 6.44 0.26
N ASP A 99 -12.31 5.81 1.34
CA ASP A 99 -12.11 6.45 2.64
C ASP A 99 -11.04 7.55 2.53
N LEU A 100 -9.94 7.29 1.81
CA LEU A 100 -8.90 8.28 1.51
C LEU A 100 -9.45 9.52 0.77
N TYR A 101 -10.22 9.34 -0.30
CA TYR A 101 -10.76 10.47 -1.05
C TYR A 101 -11.75 11.29 -0.22
N ASN A 102 -12.62 10.60 0.52
CA ASN A 102 -13.55 11.26 1.42
C ASN A 102 -12.80 12.11 2.45
N TYR A 103 -11.78 11.53 3.10
CA TYR A 103 -10.97 12.24 4.08
C TYR A 103 -10.28 13.47 3.48
N ILE A 104 -9.60 13.33 2.34
CA ILE A 104 -8.93 14.45 1.66
C ILE A 104 -9.93 15.53 1.22
N SER A 105 -11.13 15.14 0.76
CA SER A 105 -12.17 16.11 0.35
C SER A 105 -12.74 16.92 1.52
N GLN A 106 -12.68 16.39 2.74
CA GLN A 106 -13.11 17.08 3.96
C GLN A 106 -12.02 18.01 4.52
N HIS A 107 -10.75 17.76 4.16
CA HIS A 107 -9.57 18.48 4.66
C HIS A 107 -8.86 19.23 3.51
N THR A 108 -9.62 19.98 2.71
CA THR A 108 -9.10 20.64 1.49
C THR A 108 -7.96 21.62 1.77
N SER A 109 -7.96 22.30 2.93
CA SER A 109 -6.90 23.21 3.36
C SER A 109 -5.56 22.53 3.65
N GLU A 110 -5.59 21.23 3.96
CA GLU A 110 -4.40 20.41 4.31
C GLU A 110 -4.12 19.34 3.25
N LYS A 111 -4.85 19.36 2.12
CA LYS A 111 -4.79 18.32 1.10
C LYS A 111 -3.37 18.01 0.65
N ASP A 112 -2.57 19.03 0.38
CA ASP A 112 -1.22 18.87 -0.14
C ASP A 112 -0.31 18.21 0.90
N ASP A 113 -0.40 18.65 2.16
CA ASP A 113 0.33 18.05 3.28
C ASP A 113 -0.07 16.58 3.51
N LEU A 114 -1.36 16.26 3.38
CA LEU A 114 -1.86 14.89 3.47
C LEU A 114 -1.32 14.00 2.34
N ILE A 115 -1.26 14.52 1.12
CA ILE A 115 -0.68 13.81 -0.03
C ILE A 115 0.83 13.61 0.16
N LEU A 116 1.55 14.60 0.67
CA LEU A 116 2.98 14.49 0.99
C LEU A 116 3.23 13.47 2.10
N LYS A 117 2.39 13.45 3.14
CA LYS A 117 2.43 12.42 4.19
C LYS A 117 2.17 11.03 3.62
N LEU A 118 1.17 10.88 2.75
CA LEU A 118 0.88 9.62 2.06
C LEU A 118 2.11 9.12 1.30
N ALA A 119 2.71 9.97 0.46
CA ALA A 119 3.90 9.62 -0.31
C ALA A 119 5.07 9.20 0.59
N SER A 120 5.33 9.97 1.65
CA SER A 120 6.42 9.73 2.60
C SER A 120 6.25 8.39 3.33
N LEU A 121 5.03 8.11 3.81
CA LEU A 121 4.73 6.86 4.50
C LEU A 121 4.79 5.67 3.55
N SER A 122 4.34 5.82 2.31
CA SER A 122 4.41 4.77 1.29
C SER A 122 5.84 4.41 0.89
N LEU A 123 6.80 5.32 1.05
CA LEU A 123 8.21 5.08 0.75
C LEU A 123 8.93 4.29 1.86
N ALA A 124 8.38 4.22 3.07
CA ALA A 124 9.04 3.55 4.19
C ALA A 124 9.28 2.05 3.90
N PRO A 125 10.45 1.48 4.25
CA PRO A 125 10.71 0.05 4.09
C PRO A 125 9.75 -0.82 4.91
N ASP A 126 9.40 -1.99 4.38
CA ASP A 126 8.50 -2.94 5.04
C ASP A 126 8.84 -4.39 4.69
N ASN A 127 8.81 -5.25 5.71
CA ASN A 127 9.10 -6.68 5.56
C ASN A 127 8.06 -7.41 4.71
N TYR A 128 6.79 -6.99 4.72
CA TYR A 128 5.76 -7.64 3.91
C TYR A 128 6.01 -7.42 2.42
N SER A 129 6.39 -6.21 2.01
CA SER A 129 6.72 -5.93 0.61
C SER A 129 7.93 -6.73 0.12
N ALA A 130 8.98 -6.84 0.96
CA ALA A 130 10.16 -7.64 0.63
C ALA A 130 9.82 -9.13 0.49
N ARG A 131 9.03 -9.68 1.43
CA ARG A 131 8.60 -11.08 1.40
C ARG A 131 7.63 -11.37 0.25
N LEU A 132 6.66 -10.49 0.00
CA LEU A 132 5.71 -10.62 -1.10
C LEU A 132 6.45 -10.70 -2.43
N LYS A 133 7.42 -9.80 -2.62
CA LYS A 133 8.27 -9.77 -3.80
C LYS A 133 9.10 -11.04 -3.96
N SER A 134 9.75 -11.54 -2.91
CA SER A 134 10.54 -12.77 -3.01
C SER A 134 9.67 -13.98 -3.39
N ILE A 135 8.43 -14.06 -2.89
CA ILE A 135 7.52 -15.15 -3.23
C ILE A 135 7.03 -15.04 -4.68
N LEU A 136 6.64 -13.83 -5.13
CA LEU A 136 6.08 -13.63 -6.46
C LEU A 136 7.12 -13.63 -7.58
N ARG A 137 8.39 -13.31 -7.28
CA ARG A 137 9.46 -13.16 -8.28
C ARG A 137 10.52 -14.28 -8.24
N GLY A 138 10.49 -15.16 -7.22
CA GLY A 138 11.48 -16.22 -7.03
C GLY A 138 12.84 -15.68 -6.63
#